data_AF-X1CPH5-F1
#
_entry.id   AF-X1CPH5-F1
#
_cell.length_a   1.000
_cell.length_b   1.000
_cell.length_c   1.000
_cell.angle_alpha   90.00
_cell.angle_beta   90.00
_cell.angle_gamma   90.00
#
_symmetry.space_group_name_H-M   'P 1'
#
loop_
_entity.id
_entity.type
_entity.pdbx_description
1 polymer ?
#
loop_
_entity_poly.entity_id
_entity_poly.type
_entity_poly.pdbx_seq_one_letter_code
_entity_poly.pdbx_strand_id
1 'polypeptide(L)' 'MDLAEEKKIVEEILENRRLSYSIELVDIEGDKYTIRNNFGSTIVYYKKDDKYYLETELE' A
#
# COMPACT_ATOMS: atom_id res chain seq x y z
N MET A 1 13.78 3.24 -7.71
CA MET A 1 13.10 2.35 -6.77
C MET A 1 13.51 0.94 -7.13
N ASP A 2 13.92 0.17 -6.13
CA ASP A 2 14.31 -1.22 -6.31
C ASP A 2 13.06 -2.09 -6.36
N LEU A 3 12.86 -2.82 -7.45
CA LEU A 3 11.71 -3.71 -7.67
C LEU A 3 11.44 -4.69 -6.51
N ALA A 4 12.49 -5.03 -5.76
CA ALA A 4 12.40 -5.89 -4.58
C ALA A 4 11.70 -5.21 -3.40
N GLU A 5 11.90 -3.90 -3.22
CA GLU A 5 11.28 -3.13 -2.15
C GLU A 5 9.79 -2.91 -2.43
N GLU A 6 9.45 -2.59 -3.69
CA GLU A 6 8.06 -2.42 -4.14
C GLU A 6 7.24 -3.69 -3.93
N LYS A 7 7.79 -4.86 -4.32
CA LYS A 7 7.15 -6.16 -4.10
C LYS A 7 6.90 -6.43 -2.62
N LYS A 8 7.90 -6.17 -1.78
CA LYS A 8 7.81 -6.40 -0.35
C LYS A 8 6.70 -5.57 0.28
N ILE A 9 6.60 -4.28 -0.07
CA ILE A 9 5.54 -3.38 0.42
C ILE A 9 4.16 -3.89 -0.01
N VAL A 10 4.01 -4.30 -1.27
CA VAL A 10 2.75 -4.84 -1.79
C VAL A 10 2.34 -6.11 -1.02
N GLU A 11 3.26 -7.05 -0.83
CA GLU A 11 3.01 -8.27 -0.07
C GLU A 11 2.64 -7.96 1.39
N GLU A 12 3.37 -7.06 2.04
CA GLU A 12 3.05 -6.62 3.40
C GLU A 12 1.63 -6.02 3.50
N ILE A 13 1.23 -5.16 2.56
CA ILE A 13 -0.12 -4.56 2.55
C ILE A 13 -1.18 -5.62 2.31
N LEU A 14 -0.95 -6.55 1.38
CA LEU A 14 -1.86 -7.66 1.09
C LEU A 14 -2.08 -8.53 2.34
N GLU A 15 -1.01 -8.88 3.06
CA GLU A 15 -1.08 -9.68 4.29
C GLU A 15 -1.72 -8.91 5.44
N ASN A 16 -1.32 -7.65 5.66
CA ASN A 16 -1.78 -6.83 6.78
C ASN A 16 -3.27 -6.49 6.67
N ARG A 17 -3.73 -6.12 5.46
CA ARG A 17 -5.12 -5.73 5.19
C ARG A 17 -6.01 -6.90 4.73
N ARG A 18 -5.43 -8.09 4.53
CA ARG A 18 -6.12 -9.29 4.02
C ARG A 18 -6.92 -9.00 2.74
N LEU A 19 -6.31 -8.27 1.82
CA LEU A 19 -6.97 -7.89 0.57
C LEU A 19 -7.17 -9.13 -0.30
N SER A 20 -8.39 -9.32 -0.81
CA SER A 20 -8.70 -10.43 -1.71
C SER A 20 -8.41 -10.12 -3.18
N TYR A 21 -7.78 -8.97 -3.46
CA TYR A 21 -7.54 -8.46 -4.81
C TYR A 21 -6.10 -8.04 -4.99
N SER A 22 -5.60 -8.16 -6.22
CA SER A 22 -4.26 -7.70 -6.57
C SER A 22 -4.16 -6.18 -6.51
N ILE A 23 -3.02 -5.73 -6.00
CA ILE A 23 -2.66 -4.32 -5.90
C ILE A 23 -1.27 -4.10 -6.48
N GLU A 24 -1.00 -2.88 -6.92
CA GLU A 24 0.27 -2.42 -7.47
C GLU A 24 0.68 -1.13 -6.78
N LEU A 25 1.96 -1.00 -6.45
CA LEU A 25 2.51 0.23 -5.93
C LEU A 25 2.72 1.21 -7.10
N VAL A 26 2.11 2.39 -6.98
CA VAL A 26 2.18 3.45 -8.00
C VAL A 26 3.22 4.48 -7.62
N ASP A 27 3.24 4.87 -6.35
CA ASP A 27 4.08 5.96 -5.87
C ASP A 27 4.38 5.82 -4.37
N ILE A 28 5.55 6.31 -3.94
CA ILE A 28 5.99 6.32 -2.54
C ILE A 28 6.47 7.73 -2.19
N GLU A 29 5.81 8.37 -1.24
CA GLU A 29 6.17 9.67 -0.69
C GLU A 29 6.51 9.51 0.81
N GLY A 30 7.72 9.07 1.13
CA GLY A 30 8.14 8.84 2.51
C GLY A 30 7.34 7.71 3.17
N ASP A 31 6.47 8.06 4.12
CA ASP A 31 5.58 7.12 4.81
C ASP A 31 4.24 6.92 4.08
N LYS A 32 4.03 7.57 2.93
CA LYS A 32 2.80 7.48 2.13
C LYS A 32 3.02 6.59 0.92
N TYR A 33 2.14 5.62 0.73
CA TYR A 33 2.20 4.60 -0.31
C TYR A 33 0.91 4.67 -1.12
N THR A 34 1.05 5.09 -2.38
CA THR A 34 -0.05 5.15 -3.32
C THR A 34 -0.16 3.82 -4.04
N ILE A 35 -1.25 3.13 -3.82
CA ILE A 35 -1.51 1.79 -4.34
C ILE A 35 -2.65 1.85 -5.35
N ARG A 36 -2.55 1.14 -6.46
CA ARG A 36 -3.65 0.94 -7.40
C ARG A 36 -4.13 -0.50 -7.33
N ASN A 37 -5.44 -0.68 -7.22
CA ASN A 37 -6.02 -2.02 -7.30
C ASN A 37 -6.30 -2.40 -8.77
N ASN A 38 -6.50 -3.70 -9.02
CA ASN A 38 -6.86 -4.21 -10.35
C ASN A 38 -8.25 -3.74 -10.84
N PHE A 39 -9.04 -3.08 -9.99
CA PHE A 39 -10.31 -2.45 -10.38
C PHE A 39 -10.13 -1.03 -10.92
N GLY A 40 -8.90 -0.50 -10.90
CA GLY A 40 -8.58 0.85 -11.37
C GLY A 40 -8.77 1.94 -10.32
N SER A 41 -9.10 1.59 -9.08
CA SER A 41 -9.15 2.52 -7.95
C SER A 41 -7.76 2.71 -7.34
N THR A 42 -7.46 3.94 -6.97
CA THR A 42 -6.24 4.30 -6.24
C THR A 42 -6.56 4.45 -4.76
N ILE A 43 -5.72 3.86 -3.92
CA ILE A 43 -5.84 3.79 -2.47
C ILE A 43 -4.53 4.30 -1.88
N VAL A 44 -4.60 5.21 -0.93
CA VAL A 44 -3.42 5.74 -0.24
C VAL A 44 -3.30 5.08 1.13
N TYR A 45 -2.16 4.44 1.36
CA TYR A 45 -1.79 3.87 2.65
C TYR A 45 -0.67 4.68 3.29
N TYR A 46 -0.70 4.79 4.61
CA TYR A 46 0.34 5.38 5.43
C TYR A 46 0.96 4.32 6.31
N LYS A 47 2.29 4.19 6.28
CA LYS A 47 3.01 3.29 7.18
C LYS A 47 3.25 3.99 8.52
N LYS A 48 2.76 3.39 9.60
CA LYS A 48 3.04 3.79 10.98
C LYS A 48 3.26 2.54 11.82
N ASP A 49 4.34 2.50 12.61
CA ASP A 49 4.64 1.39 13.53
C ASP A 49 4.49 0.00 12.87
N ASP A 50 5.06 -0.17 11.67
CA ASP A 50 5.05 -1.41 10.89
C ASP A 50 3.66 -1.85 10.37
N LYS A 51 2.65 -0.98 10.45
CA LYS A 51 1.29 -1.22 9.93
C LYS A 51 0.90 -0.19 8.88
N TYR A 52 -0.01 -0.59 8.00
CA TYR A 52 -0.52 0.25 6.91
C TYR A 52 -1.94 0.70 7.24
N TYR A 53 -2.14 2.02 7.31
CA TYR A 53 -3.42 2.66 7.60
C TYR A 53 -3.92 3.39 6.37
N LEU A 54 -5.22 3.42 6.12
CA LEU A 54 -5.77 4.30 5.11
C LEU A 54 -5.69 5.76 5.57
N GLU A 55 -5.60 6.69 4.62
CA GLU A 55 -5.71 8.13 4.89
C GLU A 55 -6.96 8.44 5.73
N THR A 56 -8.10 7.83 5.38
CA THR A 56 -9.38 7.93 6.09
C THR A 56 -9.36 7.39 7.53
N GLU A 57 -8.43 6.51 7.90
CA GLU A 57 -8.33 5.98 9.27
C GLU A 57 -7.49 6.87 10.20
N LEU A 58 -6.80 7.86 9.65
CA LEU A 58 -5.94 8.79 10.39
C LEU A 58 -6.64 10.12 10.71
N GLU A 59 -7.87 10.31 10.23
CA GLU A 59 -8.74 11.47 10.48
C GLU A 59 -9.62 11.23 11.74
#